data_AF-J9DTX2-F1
#
_entry.id   AF-J9DTX2-F1
#
_cell.length_a   1.000
_cell.length_b   1.000
_cell.length_c   1.000
_cell.angle_alpha   90.00
_cell.angle_beta   90.00
_cell.angle_gamma   90.00
#
_symmetry.space_group_name_H-M   'P 1'
#
loop_
_entity.id
_entity.type
_entity.pdbx_description
1 polymer ?
#
loop_
_entity_poly.entity_id
_entity_poly.type
_entity_poly.pdbx_seq_one_letter_code
_entity_poly.pdbx_strand_id
1 'polypeptide(L)'
;MSWANTGMQALIPIINRLQDAFAQLGTSLNFDLPQIAVVGGQSAGKSSVLENFVGKDFLPRGSGIVTRRPLILQLVHDQHVEYGEFLHKRGQKIH
;
A
#
# COMPACT_ATOMS: atom_id res chain seq x y z
N MET A 1 -8.86 -9.39 -17.07
CA MET A 1 -7.76 -10.32 -16.75
C MET A 1 -7.17 -9.82 -15.44
N SER A 2 -7.49 -10.46 -14.32
CA SER A 2 -7.03 -10.03 -13.00
C SER A 2 -5.54 -10.31 -12.88
N TRP A 3 -4.73 -9.26 -12.81
CA TRP A 3 -3.34 -9.37 -12.40
C TRP A 3 -3.32 -9.60 -10.89
N ALA A 4 -3.68 -10.80 -10.46
CA ALA A 4 -3.60 -11.16 -9.05
C ALA A 4 -2.14 -11.11 -8.63
N ASN A 5 -1.84 -10.38 -7.56
CA ASN A 5 -0.48 -10.20 -7.06
C ASN A 5 -0.07 -11.44 -6.25
N THR A 6 0.03 -12.59 -6.91
CA THR A 6 0.15 -13.93 -6.32
C THR A 6 1.35 -14.05 -5.37
N GLY A 7 2.47 -13.38 -5.71
CA GLY A 7 3.65 -13.33 -4.83
C GLY A 7 3.35 -12.66 -3.49
N MET A 8 2.67 -11.52 -3.50
CA MET A 8 2.24 -10.84 -2.27
C MET A 8 1.21 -11.67 -1.50
N GLN A 9 0.23 -12.29 -2.18
CA GLN A 9 -0.76 -13.16 -1.53
C GLN A 9 -0.12 -14.36 -0.83
N ALA A 10 0.97 -14.91 -1.36
CA ALA A 10 1.72 -15.99 -0.72
C ALA A 10 2.60 -15.49 0.44
N LEU A 11 3.14 -14.27 0.34
CA LEU A 11 4.07 -13.70 1.32
C LEU A 11 3.36 -13.15 2.56
N ILE A 12 2.16 -12.56 2.40
CA ILE A 12 1.38 -11.98 3.50
C ILE A 12 1.15 -12.99 4.65
N PRO A 13 0.64 -14.22 4.41
CA PRO A 13 0.42 -15.19 5.50
C PRO A 13 1.71 -15.58 6.22
N ILE A 14 2.84 -15.64 5.51
CA ILE A 14 4.13 -16.01 6.09
C ILE A 14 4.61 -14.88 7.01
N ILE A 15 4.58 -13.64 6.54
CA ILE A 15 4.97 -12.47 7.33
C ILE A 15 4.07 -12.30 8.56
N ASN A 16 2.75 -12.46 8.40
CA ASN A 16 1.81 -12.36 9.52
C ASN A 16 2.11 -13.43 10.59
N ARG A 17 2.35 -14.69 10.19
CA ARG A 17 2.74 -15.76 11.13
C ARG A 17 4.05 -15.45 11.85
N LEU A 18 5.01 -14.86 11.16
CA LEU A 18 6.27 -14.45 11.76
C LEU A 18 6.04 -13.33 12.79
N GLN A 19 5.26 -12.31 12.44
CA GLN A 19 4.89 -11.22 13.34
C GLN A 19 4.19 -11.75 14.59
N ASP A 20 3.21 -12.65 14.43
CA ASP A 20 2.49 -13.28 15.55
C ASP A 20 3.44 -14.07 16.48
N ALA A 21 4.38 -14.84 15.90
CA ALA A 21 5.33 -15.62 16.68
C ALA A 21 6.24 -14.74 17.53
N PHE A 22 6.73 -13.61 16.99
CA PHE A 22 7.59 -12.71 17.76
C PHE A 22 6.82 -11.86 18.76
N ALA A 23 5.57 -11.49 18.46
CA ALA A 23 4.67 -10.86 19.42
C ALA A 23 4.43 -11.76 20.65
N GLN A 24 4.26 -13.07 20.47
CA GLN A 24 4.13 -14.03 21.57
C GLN A 24 5.40 -14.14 22.43
N LEU A 25 6.57 -13.97 21.81
CA LEU A 25 7.87 -13.99 22.50
C LEU A 25 8.18 -12.67 23.23
N GLY A 26 7.30 -11.67 23.18
CA GLY A 26 7.51 -10.35 23.78
C GLY A 26 8.61 -9.54 23.08
N THR A 27 8.98 -9.93 21.87
CA THR A 27 10.05 -9.32 21.08
C THR A 27 9.47 -8.59 19.89
N SER A 28 9.88 -7.34 19.66
CA SER A 28 9.50 -6.62 18.44
C SER A 28 10.32 -7.14 17.27
N LEU A 29 9.67 -7.74 16.27
CA LEU A 29 10.25 -7.87 14.95
C LEU A 29 10.33 -6.48 14.31
N ASN A 30 11.53 -5.92 14.25
CA ASN A 30 11.82 -4.82 13.33
C ASN A 30 12.01 -5.43 11.94
N PHE A 31 10.89 -5.78 11.30
CA PHE A 31 10.90 -6.18 9.90
C PHE A 31 10.92 -4.91 9.05
N ASP A 32 12.11 -4.54 8.57
CA ASP A 32 12.25 -3.51 7.53
C ASP A 32 11.73 -4.11 6.22
N LEU A 33 10.42 -4.03 6.03
CA LEU A 33 9.82 -4.40 4.75
C LEU A 33 10.38 -3.49 3.66
N PRO A 34 10.78 -4.05 2.50
CA PRO A 34 11.32 -3.25 1.42
C PRO A 34 10.29 -2.21 0.98
N GLN A 35 10.68 -0.94 1.08
CA GLN A 35 9.85 0.17 0.62
C GLN A 35 10.07 0.40 -0.88
N ILE A 36 8.99 0.65 -1.62
CA ILE A 36 9.04 0.93 -3.04
C ILE A 36 8.93 2.45 -3.25
N ALA A 37 9.96 3.05 -3.86
CA ALA A 37 9.90 4.42 -4.34
C ALA A 37 9.58 4.42 -5.84
N VAL A 38 8.49 5.09 -6.22
CA VAL A 38 8.10 5.23 -7.63
C VAL A 38 8.61 6.57 -8.15
N VAL A 39 9.60 6.53 -9.04
CA VAL A 39 10.23 7.70 -9.66
C VAL A 39 10.12 7.65 -11.18
N GLY A 40 10.00 8.80 -11.83
CA GLY A 40 9.94 8.88 -13.30
C GLY A 40 9.28 10.15 -13.83
N GLY A 41 9.52 10.44 -15.11
CA GLY A 41 9.00 11.62 -15.81
C GLY A 41 7.47 11.72 -15.81
N GLN A 42 6.93 12.89 -16.15
CA GLN A 42 5.49 13.09 -16.32
C GLN A 42 4.92 12.04 -17.29
N SER A 43 3.72 11.52 -17.01
CA SER A 43 3.05 10.51 -17.83
C SER A 43 3.73 9.14 -17.93
N ALA A 44 4.79 8.86 -17.17
CA ALA A 44 5.44 7.54 -17.12
C ALA A 44 4.62 6.43 -16.43
N GLY A 45 3.32 6.62 -16.21
CA GLY A 45 2.45 5.60 -15.58
C GLY A 45 2.63 5.41 -14.07
N LYS A 46 3.32 6.31 -13.36
CA LYS A 46 3.55 6.21 -11.91
C LYS A 46 2.27 6.01 -11.10
N SER A 47 1.24 6.82 -11.39
CA SER A 47 -0.06 6.70 -10.71
C SER A 47 -0.70 5.35 -11.00
N SER A 48 -0.68 4.91 -12.26
CA SER A 48 -1.23 3.62 -12.68
C SER A 48 -0.55 2.43 -11.99
N VAL A 49 0.77 2.49 -11.77
CA VAL A 49 1.50 1.46 -11.01
C VAL A 49 1.02 1.40 -9.56
N LEU A 50 0.88 2.55 -8.90
CA LEU A 50 0.37 2.61 -7.51
C LEU A 50 -1.08 2.14 -7.41
N GLU A 51 -1.93 2.56 -8.35
CA GLU A 51 -3.34 2.15 -8.43
C GLU A 51 -3.48 0.65 -8.69
N ASN A 52 -2.61 0.05 -9.51
CA ASN A 52 -2.57 -1.40 -9.74
C ASN A 52 -2.18 -2.19 -8.49
N PHE A 53 -1.33 -1.65 -7.61
CA PHE A 53 -1.03 -2.30 -6.32
C PHE A 53 -2.25 -2.30 -5.39
N VAL A 54 -3.03 -1.23 -5.39
CA VAL A 54 -4.24 -1.09 -4.57
C VAL A 54 -5.43 -1.83 -5.19
N GLY A 55 -5.50 -1.91 -6.51
CA GLY A 55 -6.65 -2.42 -7.25
C GLY A 55 -7.79 -1.40 -7.40
N LYS A 56 -7.56 -0.12 -7.09
CA LYS A 56 -8.54 0.97 -7.19
C LYS A 56 -7.92 2.23 -7.77
N ASP A 57 -8.76 3.00 -8.45
CA ASP A 57 -8.45 4.37 -8.86
C ASP A 57 -8.67 5.32 -7.69
N PHE A 58 -7.61 5.94 -7.19
CA PHE A 58 -7.70 6.87 -6.04
C PHE A 58 -6.78 8.08 -6.16
N LEU A 59 -5.87 8.10 -7.14
CA LEU A 59 -4.98 9.22 -7.34
C LEU A 59 -5.67 10.27 -8.24
N PRO A 60 -5.37 11.57 -8.03
CA PRO A 60 -5.95 12.60 -8.87
C PRO A 60 -5.65 12.36 -10.36
N ARG A 61 -6.61 12.68 -11.22
CA ARG A 61 -6.40 12.72 -12.68
C ARG A 61 -6.41 14.17 -13.15
N GLY A 62 -5.59 14.51 -14.14
CA GLY A 62 -5.53 15.86 -14.68
C GLY A 62 -4.38 16.07 -15.66
N SER A 63 -4.43 17.17 -16.39
CA SER A 63 -3.32 17.62 -17.24
C SER A 63 -2.18 18.19 -16.39
N GLY A 64 -0.94 18.01 -16.83
CA GLY A 64 0.26 18.47 -16.11
C GLY A 64 0.72 17.52 -15.00
N ILE A 65 1.37 18.08 -13.98
CA ILE A 65 1.91 17.30 -12.86
C ILE A 65 0.78 16.94 -11.88
N VAL A 66 0.50 15.65 -11.79
CA VAL A 66 -0.55 15.09 -10.93
C VAL A 66 -0.10 15.05 -9.45
N THR A 67 1.08 14.49 -9.19
CA THR A 67 1.62 14.33 -7.83
C THR A 67 2.43 15.56 -7.46
N ARG A 68 1.78 16.54 -6.81
CA ARG A 68 2.40 17.82 -6.41
C ARG A 68 3.01 17.79 -5.00
N ARG A 69 2.77 16.73 -4.24
CA ARG A 69 3.32 16.50 -2.90
C ARG A 69 3.78 15.03 -2.81
N PRO A 70 4.87 14.73 -2.08
CA PRO A 70 5.21 13.35 -1.78
C PRO A 70 4.03 12.64 -1.13
N LEU A 71 3.70 11.45 -1.64
CA LEU A 71 2.65 10.60 -1.09
C LEU A 71 3.33 9.37 -0.48
N ILE A 72 3.12 9.17 0.82
CA ILE A 72 3.45 7.92 1.49
C ILE A 72 2.18 7.07 1.45
N LEU A 73 2.22 5.99 0.66
CA LEU A 73 1.13 5.04 0.57
C LEU A 73 1.45 3.83 1.44
N GLN A 74 0.73 3.68 2.54
CA GLN A 74 0.85 2.53 3.43
C GLN A 74 -0.25 1.53 3.10
N LEU A 75 0.13 0.37 2.57
CA LEU A 75 -0.79 -0.72 2.28
C LEU A 75 -0.84 -1.65 3.49
N VAL A 76 -2.02 -1.80 4.07
CA VAL A 76 -2.28 -2.70 5.19
C VAL A 76 -3.30 -3.72 4.73
N HIS A 77 -2.95 -5.00 4.85
CA HIS A 77 -3.87 -6.08 4.51
C HIS A 77 -4.84 -6.32 5.66
N ASP A 78 -6.14 -6.22 5.38
CA ASP A 78 -7.23 -6.57 6.29
C ASP A 78 -8.24 -7.44 5.53
N GLN A 79 -8.67 -8.55 6.15
CA GLN A 79 -9.56 -9.53 5.52
C GLN A 79 -11.04 -9.13 5.58
N HIS A 80 -11.40 -8.16 6.41
CA HIS A 80 -12.79 -7.83 6.76
C HIS A 80 -13.20 -6.45 6.26
N VAL A 81 -12.27 -5.52 6.11
CA VAL A 81 -12.57 -4.14 5.73
C VAL A 81 -11.60 -3.60 4.68
N GLU A 82 -12.17 -2.87 3.72
CA GLU A 82 -11.41 -2.14 2.70
C GLU A 82 -11.76 -0.65 2.78
N TYR A 83 -10.78 0.17 3.18
CA TYR A 83 -10.89 1.61 3.25
C TYR A 83 -9.51 2.28 3.23
N GLY A 84 -9.49 3.56 2.88
CA GLY A 84 -8.35 4.45 3.09
C GLY A 84 -8.64 5.47 4.18
N GLU A 85 -7.61 5.88 4.89
CA GLU A 85 -7.66 6.95 5.90
C GLU A 85 -6.44 7.87 5.73
N PHE A 86 -6.65 9.18 5.83
CA PHE A 86 -5.55 10.13 5.80
C PHE A 86 -5.13 10.49 7.23
N LEU A 87 -3.81 10.51 7.48
CA LEU A 87 -3.26 10.87 8.80
C LEU A 87 -3.73 12.24 9.31
N HIS A 88 -3.98 13.20 8.41
CA HIS A 88 -4.46 14.54 8.73
C HIS A 88 -5.99 14.65 8.86
N LYS A 89 -6.73 13.55 8.64
CA LYS A 89 -8.19 13.44 8.81
C LYS A 89 -8.55 12.12 9.47
N ARG A 90 -8.05 11.92 10.70
CA ARG A 90 -8.28 10.68 11.43
C ARG A 90 -9.77 10.42 11.67
N GLY A 91 -10.16 9.16 11.57
CA GLY A 91 -11.55 8.70 11.72
C GLY A 91 -12.42 8.87 10.46
N GLN A 92 -11.94 9.55 9.42
CA GLN A 92 -12.66 9.65 8.15
C GLN A 92 -12.22 8.54 7.19
N LYS A 93 -13.09 7.54 7.02
CA LYS A 93 -12.88 6.43 6.08
C LYS A 93 -13.33 6.80 4.67
N ILE A 94 -12.54 6.41 3.68
CA ILE A 94 -12.82 6.57 2.25
C ILE A 94 -12.86 5.17 1.65
N HIS A 95 -13.90 4.84 0.88
CA HIS A 95 -14.12 3.51 0.30
C HIS A 95 -13.88 3.48 -1.20
#